data_AF-A0A1A3H6I4-F1
#
_entry.id   AF-A0A1A3H6I4-F1
#
_cell.length_a   1.000
_cell.length_b   1.000
_cell.length_c   1.000
_cell.angle_alpha   90.00
_cell.angle_beta   90.00
_cell.angle_gamma   90.00
#
_symmetry.space_group_name_H-M   'P 1'
#
loop_
_entity.id
_entity.type
_entity.pdbx_description
1 polymer ?
#
loop_
_entity_poly.entity_id
_entity_poly.type
_entity_poly.pdbx_seq_one_letter_code
_entity_poly.pdbx_strand_id
1 'polypeptide(L)'
;MPSPPSDDRGGVTVEAAFSVAALIAVAVLGVGGLGAVSAQVRCIDAAREAARLAARGDDRAAVDTAQRTGPDGASVEVRRDGGRIVARVRVPAPLLPGVTVGAEAVAAPEPGA
;
A
#
# COMPACT_ATOMS: atom_id res chain seq x y z
N MET A 1 -2.42 -38.92 -50.88
CA MET A 1 -1.47 -38.37 -49.88
C MET A 1 -2.22 -38.22 -48.57
N PRO A 2 -1.82 -38.88 -47.47
CA PRO A 2 -2.43 -38.68 -46.17
C PRO A 2 -2.00 -37.32 -45.60
N SER A 3 -2.98 -36.53 -45.14
CA SER A 3 -2.74 -35.26 -44.42
C SER A 3 -2.07 -35.54 -43.07
N PRO A 4 -1.16 -34.68 -42.58
CA PRO A 4 -0.57 -34.86 -41.26
C PRO A 4 -1.66 -34.80 -40.18
N PRO A 5 -1.53 -35.57 -39.08
CA PRO A 5 -2.46 -35.49 -37.95
C PRO A 5 -2.44 -34.08 -37.36
N SER A 6 -3.62 -33.52 -37.10
CA SER A 6 -3.77 -32.17 -36.56
C SER A 6 -3.26 -32.08 -35.12
N ASP A 7 -2.58 -30.97 -34.83
CA ASP A 7 -1.88 -30.65 -33.57
C ASP A 7 -2.84 -30.22 -32.44
N ASP A 8 -4.12 -30.59 -32.52
CA ASP A 8 -5.20 -30.13 -31.65
C ASP A 8 -4.97 -30.51 -30.17
N ARG A 9 -4.25 -31.61 -29.92
CA ARG A 9 -3.89 -32.06 -28.57
C ARG A 9 -2.86 -31.14 -27.91
N GLY A 10 -1.94 -30.58 -28.69
CA GLY A 10 -1.02 -29.54 -28.21
C GLY A 10 -1.78 -28.24 -27.92
N GLY A 11 -2.68 -27.86 -28.82
CA GLY A 11 -3.54 -26.67 -28.70
C GLY A 11 -4.33 -26.62 -27.40
N VAL A 12 -5.11 -27.66 -27.06
CA VAL A 12 -5.92 -27.67 -25.82
C VAL A 12 -5.07 -27.60 -24.54
N THR A 13 -3.85 -28.15 -24.58
CA THR A 13 -2.92 -28.08 -23.44
C THR A 13 -2.36 -26.66 -23.28
N VAL A 14 -2.02 -26.02 -24.40
CA VAL A 14 -1.54 -24.64 -24.45
C VAL A 14 -2.62 -23.67 -23.97
N GLU A 15 -3.86 -23.84 -24.41
CA GLU A 15 -5.01 -23.02 -23.96
C GLU A 15 -5.27 -23.17 -22.46
N ALA A 16 -5.22 -24.40 -21.94
CA ALA A 16 -5.35 -24.66 -20.51
C ALA A 16 -4.21 -24.00 -19.72
N ALA A 17 -2.98 -24.08 -20.20
CA ALA A 17 -1.83 -23.44 -19.58
C ALA A 17 -1.97 -21.91 -19.52
N PHE A 18 -2.41 -21.28 -20.62
CA PHE A 18 -2.67 -19.84 -20.64
C PHE A 18 -3.82 -19.44 -19.71
N SER A 19 -4.88 -20.24 -19.66
CA SER A 19 -6.02 -20.01 -18.76
C SER A 19 -5.59 -20.05 -17.29
N VAL A 20 -4.81 -21.05 -16.91
CA VAL A 20 -4.26 -21.16 -15.55
C VAL A 20 -3.30 -20.01 -15.25
N ALA A 21 -2.42 -19.65 -16.18
CA ALA A 21 -1.52 -18.52 -16.02
C ALA A 21 -2.29 -17.20 -15.82
N ALA A 22 -3.36 -16.97 -16.58
CA ALA A 22 -4.22 -15.81 -16.44
C ALA A 22 -4.92 -15.77 -15.08
N LEU A 23 -5.47 -16.90 -14.62
CA LEU A 23 -6.09 -16.99 -13.29
C LEU A 23 -5.10 -16.72 -12.16
N ILE A 24 -3.87 -17.25 -12.25
CA ILE A 24 -2.81 -16.95 -11.28
C ILE A 24 -2.49 -15.45 -11.29
N ALA A 25 -2.36 -14.83 -12.47
CA ALA A 25 -2.10 -13.39 -12.57
C ALA A 25 -3.21 -12.56 -11.92
N VAL A 26 -4.48 -12.90 -12.18
CA VAL A 26 -5.63 -12.24 -11.56
C VAL A 26 -5.62 -12.42 -10.03
N ALA A 27 -5.34 -13.64 -9.55
CA ALA A 27 -5.27 -13.90 -8.11
C ALA A 27 -4.15 -13.11 -7.43
N VAL A 28 -2.95 -13.05 -8.03
CA VAL A 28 -1.82 -12.26 -7.53
C VAL A 28 -2.17 -10.77 -7.48
N LEU A 29 -2.78 -10.24 -8.54
CA LEU A 29 -3.24 -8.84 -8.56
C LEU A 29 -4.33 -8.57 -7.52
N GLY A 30 -5.26 -9.50 -7.33
CA GLY A 30 -6.32 -9.40 -6.33
C GLY A 30 -5.76 -9.38 -4.90
N VAL A 31 -4.89 -10.32 -4.57
CA VAL A 31 -4.22 -10.37 -3.26
C VAL A 31 -3.33 -9.14 -3.05
N GLY A 32 -2.58 -8.74 -4.08
CA GLY A 32 -1.75 -7.53 -4.05
C GLY A 32 -2.58 -6.26 -3.83
N GLY A 33 -3.72 -6.14 -4.51
CA GLY A 33 -4.65 -5.03 -4.35
C GLY A 33 -5.26 -4.98 -2.95
N LEU A 34 -5.73 -6.10 -2.42
CA LEU A 34 -6.25 -6.19 -1.04
C LEU A 34 -5.17 -5.84 0.00
N GLY A 35 -3.94 -6.32 -0.22
CA GLY A 35 -2.78 -5.95 0.59
C GLY A 35 -2.48 -4.45 0.54
N ALA A 36 -2.52 -3.84 -0.65
CA ALA A 36 -2.32 -2.41 -0.83
C ALA A 36 -3.40 -1.58 -0.12
N VAL A 37 -4.68 -1.95 -0.25
CA VAL A 37 -5.78 -1.28 0.47
C VAL A 37 -5.61 -1.42 1.99
N SER A 38 -5.24 -2.59 2.48
CA SER A 38 -4.99 -2.82 3.91
C SER A 38 -3.85 -1.94 4.43
N ALA A 39 -2.75 -1.84 3.67
CA ALA A 39 -1.64 -0.95 3.98
C ALA A 39 -2.06 0.53 3.94
N GLN A 40 -2.92 0.92 3.00
CA GLN A 40 -3.44 2.28 2.89
C GLN A 40 -4.24 2.68 4.13
N VAL A 41 -5.14 1.82 4.60
CA VAL A 41 -5.91 2.06 5.82
C VAL A 41 -4.98 2.24 7.02
N ARG A 42 -3.99 1.36 7.19
CA ARG A 42 -2.97 1.51 8.25
C ARG A 42 -2.17 2.80 8.14
N CYS A 43 -1.80 3.22 6.91
CA CYS A 43 -1.17 4.51 6.69
C CYS A 43 -2.08 5.69 7.09
N ILE A 44 -3.38 5.62 6.81
CA ILE A 44 -4.36 6.65 7.20
C ILE A 44 -4.44 6.77 8.71
N ASP A 45 -4.55 5.64 9.41
CA ASP A 45 -4.64 5.61 10.87
C ASP A 45 -3.37 6.15 11.53
N ALA A 46 -2.20 5.68 11.07
CA ALA A 46 -0.90 6.14 11.55
C ALA A 46 -0.67 7.64 11.28
N ALA A 47 -1.01 8.14 10.07
CA ALA A 47 -0.88 9.56 9.75
C ALA A 47 -1.79 10.42 10.64
N ARG A 48 -3.03 9.98 10.88
CA ARG A 48 -3.97 10.69 11.76
C ARG A 48 -3.49 10.74 13.20
N GLU A 49 -2.93 9.66 13.71
CA GLU A 49 -2.34 9.63 15.05
C GLU A 49 -1.12 10.54 15.18
N ALA A 50 -0.19 10.46 14.23
CA ALA A 50 0.98 11.35 14.20
C ALA A 50 0.58 12.83 14.14
N ALA A 51 -0.36 13.19 13.27
CA ALA A 51 -0.82 14.58 13.16
C ALA A 51 -1.40 15.10 14.48
N ARG A 52 -2.19 14.27 15.20
CA ARG A 52 -2.76 14.64 16.51
C ARG A 52 -1.70 14.80 17.59
N LEU A 53 -0.72 13.90 17.66
CA LEU A 53 0.35 13.97 18.66
C LEU A 53 1.29 15.16 18.41
N ALA A 54 1.67 15.38 17.16
CA ALA A 54 2.51 16.52 16.79
C ALA A 54 1.77 17.87 16.93
N ALA A 55 0.44 17.89 16.78
CA ALA A 55 -0.39 19.06 17.10
C ALA A 55 -0.38 19.43 18.59
N ARG A 56 -0.08 18.46 19.47
CA ARG A 56 0.15 18.67 20.91
C ARG A 56 1.59 19.04 21.25
N GLY A 57 2.45 19.17 20.25
CA GLY A 57 3.88 19.44 20.43
C GLY A 57 4.75 18.20 20.69
N ASP A 58 4.18 16.99 20.67
CA ASP A 58 4.93 15.75 20.88
C ASP A 58 5.32 15.08 19.56
N ASP A 59 6.31 15.68 18.89
CA ASP A 59 6.81 15.20 17.59
C ASP A 59 7.50 13.83 17.71
N ARG A 60 8.11 13.51 18.86
CA ARG A 60 8.74 12.19 19.09
C ARG A 60 7.70 11.10 19.22
N ALA A 61 6.69 11.29 20.07
CA ALA A 61 5.61 10.30 20.21
C ALA A 61 4.82 10.16 18.90
N ALA A 62 4.68 11.22 18.11
CA ALA A 62 4.04 11.18 16.80
C ALA A 62 4.73 10.16 15.87
N VAL A 63 6.06 10.25 15.73
CA VAL A 63 6.83 9.34 14.87
C VAL A 63 6.82 7.91 15.42
N ASP A 64 7.11 7.73 16.71
CA ASP A 64 7.16 6.40 17.33
C ASP A 64 5.80 5.68 17.26
N THR A 65 4.71 6.42 17.47
CA THR A 65 3.36 5.83 17.39
C THR A 65 3.01 5.46 15.96
N ALA A 66 3.26 6.35 14.99
CA ALA A 66 2.98 6.04 13.58
C ALA A 66 3.84 4.89 13.04
N GLN A 67 5.06 4.70 13.53
CA GLN A 67 5.88 3.53 13.18
C GLN A 67 5.32 2.23 13.78
N ARG A 68 4.72 2.28 14.98
CA ARG A 68 4.09 1.11 15.61
C ARG A 68 2.73 0.76 15.02
N THR A 69 1.93 1.76 14.63
CA THR A 69 0.56 1.54 14.13
C THR A 69 0.50 1.44 12.60
N GLY A 70 1.49 2.00 11.92
CA GLY A 70 1.66 1.89 10.48
C GLY A 70 2.11 0.50 10.00
N PRO A 71 2.14 0.27 8.68
CA PRO A 71 2.69 -0.94 8.11
C PRO A 71 4.22 -1.02 8.30
N ASP A 72 4.74 -2.24 8.41
CA ASP A 72 6.18 -2.47 8.58
C ASP A 72 7.00 -1.83 7.45
N GLY A 73 8.11 -1.19 7.81
CA GLY A 73 8.98 -0.50 6.86
C GLY A 73 8.39 0.80 6.30
N ALA A 74 7.29 1.32 6.84
CA ALA A 74 6.75 2.60 6.43
C ALA A 74 7.68 3.76 6.81
N SER A 75 7.85 4.70 5.88
CA SER A 75 8.45 6.01 6.16
C SER A 75 7.41 6.94 6.76
N VAL A 76 7.74 7.61 7.85
CA VAL A 76 6.89 8.61 8.52
C VAL A 76 7.57 9.98 8.42
N GLU A 77 6.81 10.98 7.96
CA GLU A 77 7.24 12.37 7.86
C GLU A 77 6.20 13.26 8.57
N VAL A 78 6.66 14.16 9.43
CA VAL A 78 5.81 15.15 10.09
C VAL A 78 6.39 16.53 9.81
N ARG A 79 5.56 17.43 9.26
CA ARG A 79 5.96 18.79 8.92
C ARG A 79 4.95 19.82 9.42
N ARG A 80 5.44 21.01 9.73
CA ARG A 80 4.63 22.18 10.08
C ARG A 80 4.50 23.05 8.83
N ASP A 81 3.27 23.32 8.41
CA ASP A 81 2.97 24.07 7.18
C ASP A 81 1.82 25.05 7.42
N GLY A 82 2.08 26.36 7.27
CA GLY A 82 1.05 27.40 7.34
C GLY A 82 0.20 27.39 8.62
N GLY A 83 0.80 27.08 9.77
CA GLY A 83 0.07 26.95 11.04
C GLY A 83 -0.72 25.64 11.19
N ARG A 84 -0.42 24.62 10.39
CA ARG A 84 -0.98 23.27 10.49
C ARG A 84 0.14 22.25 10.64
N ILE A 85 -0.18 21.12 11.25
CA ILE A 85 0.67 19.93 11.25
C ILE A 85 0.20 19.02 10.13
N VAL A 86 1.15 18.54 9.34
CA VAL A 86 0.91 17.58 8.26
C VAL A 86 1.77 16.36 8.53
N ALA A 87 1.13 15.22 8.75
CA ALA A 87 1.80 13.93 8.93
C ALA A 87 1.53 13.04 7.73
N ARG A 88 2.58 12.39 7.23
CA ARG A 88 2.56 11.58 6.02
C ARG A 88 3.21 10.24 6.30
N VAL A 89 2.55 9.17 5.89
CA VAL A 89 3.03 7.79 6.03
C VAL A 89 2.99 7.11 4.68
N ARG A 90 4.08 6.45 4.28
CA ARG A 90 4.22 5.77 2.98
C ARG A 90 4.93 4.43 3.12
N VAL A 91 4.55 3.45 2.32
CA VAL A 91 5.17 2.13 2.25
C VAL A 91 5.10 1.57 0.82
N PRO A 92 6.15 0.89 0.32
CA PRO A 92 6.07 0.17 -0.96
C PRO A 92 5.13 -1.04 -0.85
N ALA A 93 4.38 -1.35 -1.91
CA ALA A 93 3.52 -2.53 -1.98
C ALA A 93 4.31 -3.75 -2.51
N PRO A 94 4.57 -4.79 -1.68
CA PRO A 94 5.50 -5.88 -2.07
C PRO A 94 5.05 -6.68 -3.30
N LEU A 95 3.73 -6.85 -3.46
CA LEU A 95 3.13 -7.62 -4.56
C LEU A 95 2.82 -6.76 -5.81
N LEU A 96 3.06 -5.44 -5.74
CA LEU A 96 2.80 -4.50 -6.83
C LEU A 96 4.06 -3.66 -7.08
N PRO A 97 5.05 -4.20 -7.82
CA PRO A 97 6.30 -3.50 -8.07
C PRO A 97 6.09 -2.10 -8.66
N GLY A 98 6.80 -1.11 -8.11
CA GLY A 98 6.66 0.30 -8.51
C GLY A 98 5.48 1.03 -7.87
N VAL A 99 4.63 0.35 -7.09
CA VAL A 99 3.52 0.98 -6.37
C VAL A 99 3.94 1.31 -4.94
N THR A 100 3.76 2.58 -4.56
CA THR A 100 3.89 3.04 -3.17
C THR A 100 2.53 3.48 -2.68
N VAL A 101 2.13 2.95 -1.52
CA VAL A 101 0.88 3.30 -0.86
C VAL A 101 1.18 4.28 0.26
N GLY A 102 0.32 5.27 0.47
CA GLY A 102 0.50 6.19 1.58
C GLY A 102 -0.73 7.01 1.86
N ALA A 103 -0.65 7.76 2.96
CA ALA A 103 -1.68 8.68 3.40
C ALA A 103 -1.05 9.95 3.96
N GLU A 104 -1.84 11.03 3.97
CA GLU A 104 -1.51 12.28 4.63
C GLU A 104 -2.69 12.67 5.52
N ALA A 105 -2.39 13.18 6.71
CA ALA A 105 -3.36 13.73 7.64
C ALA A 105 -2.89 15.10 8.14
N VAL A 106 -3.85 15.97 8.40
CA VAL A 106 -3.60 17.36 8.81
C VAL A 106 -4.32 17.66 10.12
N ALA A 107 -3.65 18.34 11.03
CA ALA A 107 -4.21 18.80 12.31
C ALA A 107 -3.83 20.27 12.57
N ALA A 108 -4.70 21.00 13.27
CA ALA A 108 -4.34 22.31 13.80
C ALA A 108 -3.58 22.13 15.13
N PRO A 109 -2.52 22.92 15.39
CA PRO A 109 -1.84 22.89 16.67
C PRO A 109 -2.77 23.34 17.81
N GLU A 110 -2.59 22.76 19.00
CA GLU A 110 -3.33 23.19 20.18
C GLU A 110 -2.89 24.62 20.60
N PRO A 111 -3.82 25.49 21.02
CA PRO A 111 -3.46 26.82 21.48
C PRO A 111 -2.58 26.76 22.74
N GLY A 112 -1.35 27.28 22.64
CA GLY A 112 -0.43 27.41 23.79
C GLY A 112 0.59 26.28 23.97
N ALA A 113 0.69 25.36 23.02
CA ALA A 113 1.82 24.43 22.88
C ALA A 113 3.06 25.12 22.29
#